data_AF-A0A1Q3PYG7-F1
#
_entry.id   AF-A0A1Q3PYG7-F1
#
_cell.length_a   1.000
_cell.length_b   1.000
_cell.length_c   1.000
_cell.angle_alpha   90.00
_cell.angle_beta   90.00
_cell.angle_gamma   90.00
#
_symmetry.space_group_name_H-M   'P 1'
#
loop_
_entity.id
_entity.type
_entity.pdbx_description
1 polymer ?
#
loop_
_entity_poly.entity_id
_entity_poly.type
_entity_poly.pdbx_seq_one_letter_code
_entity_poly.pdbx_strand_id
1 'polypeptide(L)'
;MLKQTFLGQLLKNDKITFALIVLFILGQTFVTWRGVEWFPFLNYGMYSGKAPKADTVEVIALKLNGMQIDISRFPHMQFAITQSTFNWYAALKQNNFSDTISKVFDTRFKDRISDNNYHYLASKILNDSVKVQTYPTWLMHYLQNDAINIEGNIIAVAYNKSGELDSLNSKQIFSYGSNK
;
A
#
# COMPACT_ATOMS: atom_id res chain seq x y z
N MET A 1 -24.31 -40.16 -7.58
CA MET A 1 -23.53 -39.04 -8.16
C MET A 1 -22.27 -38.68 -7.38
N LEU A 2 -22.25 -38.69 -6.03
CA LEU A 2 -21.03 -38.39 -5.25
C LEU A 2 -19.82 -39.32 -5.51
N LYS A 3 -20.01 -40.55 -6.02
CA LYS A 3 -18.91 -41.52 -6.20
C LYS A 3 -17.88 -41.11 -7.27
N GLN A 4 -18.19 -40.15 -8.14
CA GLN A 4 -17.31 -39.71 -9.24
C GLN A 4 -16.69 -38.32 -9.04
N THR A 5 -17.03 -37.61 -7.94
CA THR A 5 -16.43 -36.31 -7.65
C THR A 5 -15.11 -36.49 -6.90
N PHE A 6 -14.20 -35.53 -7.05
CA PHE A 6 -12.90 -35.53 -6.35
C PHE A 6 -13.06 -35.77 -4.84
N LEU A 7 -13.97 -35.02 -4.20
CA LEU A 7 -14.26 -35.17 -2.77
C LEU A 7 -14.83 -36.55 -2.41
N GLY A 8 -15.70 -37.11 -3.25
CA GLY A 8 -16.28 -38.43 -2.98
C GLY A 8 -15.34 -39.61 -3.25
N GLN A 9 -14.35 -39.44 -4.13
CA GLN A 9 -13.24 -40.39 -4.27
C GLN A 9 -12.27 -40.28 -3.08
N LEU A 10 -11.97 -39.06 -2.65
CA LEU A 10 -11.08 -38.80 -1.53
C LEU A 10 -11.63 -39.36 -0.22
N LEU A 11 -12.93 -39.21 0.04
CA LEU A 11 -13.60 -39.79 1.22
C LEU A 11 -13.42 -41.31 1.34
N LYS A 12 -13.32 -42.01 0.21
CA LYS A 12 -13.13 -43.47 0.18
C LYS A 12 -11.68 -43.89 0.40
N ASN A 13 -10.75 -43.13 -0.17
CA ASN A 13 -9.34 -43.51 -0.19
C ASN A 13 -8.57 -42.98 1.03
N ASP A 14 -8.80 -41.72 1.40
CA ASP A 14 -8.12 -41.06 2.52
C ASP A 14 -9.08 -40.11 3.27
N LYS A 15 -9.59 -40.60 4.39
CA LYS A 15 -10.53 -39.88 5.25
C LYS A 15 -9.90 -38.68 5.96
N ILE A 16 -8.59 -38.73 6.23
CA ILE A 16 -7.88 -37.65 6.94
C ILE A 16 -7.72 -36.47 5.98
N THR A 17 -7.23 -36.74 4.77
CA THR A 17 -7.10 -35.71 3.73
C THR A 17 -8.45 -35.14 3.34
N PHE A 18 -9.49 -35.97 3.23
CA PHE A 18 -10.86 -35.50 3.04
C PHE A 18 -11.31 -34.53 4.15
N ALA A 19 -11.11 -34.90 5.42
CA ALA A 19 -11.48 -34.06 6.56
C ALA A 19 -10.73 -32.72 6.53
N LEU A 20 -9.43 -32.72 6.20
CA LEU A 20 -8.63 -31.50 6.09
C LEU A 20 -9.13 -30.59 4.96
N ILE A 21 -9.45 -31.13 3.79
CA ILE A 21 -9.98 -30.33 2.67
C ILE A 21 -11.36 -29.77 3.00
N VAL A 22 -12.24 -30.56 3.60
CA VAL A 22 -13.57 -30.07 4.02
C VAL A 22 -13.43 -28.98 5.09
N LEU A 23 -12.56 -29.17 6.07
CA LEU A 23 -12.26 -28.16 7.09
C LEU A 23 -11.71 -26.88 6.43
N PHE A 24 -10.83 -27.00 5.44
CA PHE A 24 -10.32 -25.86 4.68
C PHE A 24 -11.43 -25.13 3.91
N ILE A 25 -12.32 -25.86 3.22
CA ILE A 25 -13.46 -25.26 2.50
C ILE A 25 -14.38 -24.51 3.46
N LEU A 26 -14.70 -25.11 4.61
CA LEU A 26 -15.52 -24.48 5.64
C LEU A 26 -14.82 -23.24 6.24
N GLY A 27 -13.52 -23.34 6.51
CA GLY A 27 -12.69 -22.23 6.99
C GLY A 27 -12.66 -21.07 6.00
N GLN A 28 -12.38 -21.36 4.72
CA GLN A 28 -12.40 -20.36 3.65
C GLN A 28 -13.78 -19.69 3.54
N THR A 29 -14.86 -20.47 3.58
CA THR A 29 -16.23 -19.94 3.51
C THR A 29 -16.54 -19.04 4.70
N PHE A 30 -16.15 -19.44 5.92
CA PHE A 30 -16.32 -18.64 7.13
C PHE A 30 -15.54 -17.33 7.08
N VAL A 31 -14.27 -17.38 6.69
CA VAL A 31 -13.40 -16.19 6.56
C VAL A 31 -13.93 -15.24 5.49
N THR A 32 -14.37 -15.76 4.34
CA THR A 32 -15.00 -14.98 3.28
C THR A 32 -16.33 -14.36 3.73
N TRP A 33 -17.17 -15.09 4.46
CA TRP A 33 -18.41 -14.53 5.02
C TRP A 33 -18.17 -13.42 6.04
N ARG A 34 -17.11 -13.54 6.85
CA ARG A 34 -16.70 -12.51 7.82
C ARG A 34 -16.01 -11.32 7.16
N GLY A 35 -15.63 -11.40 5.89
CA GLY A 35 -14.89 -10.35 5.19
C GLY A 35 -13.51 -10.07 5.80
N VAL A 36 -12.92 -11.05 6.48
CA VAL A 36 -11.59 -10.95 7.09
C VAL A 36 -10.57 -11.62 6.16
N GLU A 37 -9.33 -11.14 6.14
CA GLU A 37 -8.24 -11.77 5.37
C GLU A 37 -7.22 -12.35 6.33
N TRP A 38 -7.10 -13.68 6.39
CA TRP A 38 -6.11 -14.39 7.21
C TRP A 38 -5.45 -15.46 6.38
N PHE A 39 -4.14 -15.37 6.17
CA PHE A 39 -3.38 -16.41 5.46
C PHE A 39 -3.57 -17.78 6.16
N PRO A 40 -3.93 -18.85 5.43
CA PRO A 40 -3.95 -19.01 3.97
C PRO A 40 -5.31 -18.75 3.27
N PHE A 41 -6.32 -18.22 3.98
CA PHE A 41 -7.67 -17.96 3.47
C PHE A 41 -7.77 -16.55 2.86
N LEU A 42 -7.78 -16.46 1.53
CA LEU A 42 -7.76 -15.21 0.78
C LEU A 42 -9.11 -14.93 0.10
N ASN A 43 -9.56 -13.68 0.12
CA ASN A 43 -10.79 -13.25 -0.54
C ASN A 43 -10.49 -12.86 -2.00
N TYR A 44 -10.60 -13.81 -2.92
CA TYR A 44 -10.27 -13.59 -4.34
C TYR A 44 -11.22 -12.65 -5.10
N GLY A 45 -12.37 -12.29 -4.52
CA GLY A 45 -13.32 -11.35 -5.14
C GLY A 45 -12.76 -9.95 -5.39
N MET A 46 -11.65 -9.58 -4.75
CA MET A 46 -11.02 -8.26 -4.93
C MET A 46 -10.25 -8.10 -6.25
N TYR A 47 -9.86 -9.20 -6.91
CA TYR A 47 -9.00 -9.15 -8.11
C TYR A 47 -9.75 -9.19 -9.45
N SER A 48 -11.07 -9.42 -9.45
CA SER A 48 -11.89 -9.49 -10.68
C SER A 48 -12.83 -8.30 -10.89
N GLY A 49 -12.80 -7.31 -10.00
CA GLY A 49 -13.56 -6.08 -10.16
C GLY A 49 -13.05 -5.30 -11.37
N LYS A 50 -13.93 -4.92 -12.30
CA LYS A 50 -13.58 -3.93 -13.32
C LYS A 50 -13.28 -2.63 -12.59
N ALA A 51 -12.04 -2.14 -12.68
CA ALA A 51 -11.71 -0.82 -12.17
C ALA A 51 -12.67 0.20 -12.82
N PRO A 52 -13.29 1.11 -12.04
CA PRO A 52 -14.10 2.17 -12.62
C PRO A 52 -13.22 2.97 -13.59
N LYS A 53 -13.79 3.37 -14.74
CA LYS A 53 -13.10 4.30 -15.62
C LYS A 53 -12.86 5.59 -14.83
N ALA A 54 -11.60 5.90 -14.57
CA ALA A 54 -11.20 7.17 -13.99
C ALA A 54 -10.94 8.15 -15.13
N ASP A 55 -11.65 9.28 -15.13
CA ASP A 55 -11.42 10.36 -16.12
C ASP A 55 -10.07 11.05 -15.89
N THR A 56 -9.56 10.97 -14.66
CA THR A 56 -8.27 11.51 -14.24
C THR A 56 -7.50 10.48 -13.40
N VAL A 57 -6.18 10.45 -13.56
CA VAL A 57 -5.27 9.62 -12.78
C VAL A 57 -4.24 10.51 -12.11
N GLU A 58 -3.92 10.25 -10.84
CA GLU A 58 -2.82 10.91 -10.14
C GLU A 58 -1.54 10.09 -10.33
N VAL A 59 -0.48 10.75 -10.80
CA VAL A 59 0.83 10.14 -11.04
C VAL A 59 1.88 10.88 -10.22
N ILE A 60 2.82 10.13 -9.64
CA ILE A 60 3.96 10.73 -8.95
C ILE A 60 4.99 11.18 -9.97
N ALA A 61 5.44 12.43 -9.83
CA ALA A 61 6.59 12.94 -10.55
C ALA A 61 7.68 13.35 -9.57
N LEU A 62 8.84 12.67 -9.69
CA LEU A 62 10.03 12.97 -8.92
C LEU A 62 11.05 13.69 -9.79
N LYS A 63 11.66 14.75 -9.25
CA LYS A 63 12.82 15.40 -9.86
C LYS A 63 14.02 15.33 -8.93
N LEU A 64 15.18 14.99 -9.47
CA LEU A 64 16.47 15.02 -8.78
C LEU A 64 17.36 16.04 -9.47
N ASN A 65 17.88 17.01 -8.71
CA ASN A 65 18.67 18.13 -9.24
C ASN A 65 17.99 18.81 -10.44
N GLY A 66 16.66 18.96 -10.41
CA GLY A 66 15.85 19.55 -11.48
C GLY A 66 15.51 18.62 -12.65
N MET A 67 16.13 17.45 -12.76
CA MET A 67 15.84 16.47 -13.81
C MET A 67 14.76 15.48 -13.37
N GLN A 68 13.73 15.28 -14.20
CA GLN A 68 12.66 14.32 -13.92
C GLN A 68 13.17 12.88 -14.05
N ILE A 69 12.87 12.05 -13.06
CA ILE A 69 13.15 10.61 -13.12
C ILE A 69 11.98 9.90 -13.78
N ASP A 70 12.28 8.97 -14.69
CA ASP A 70 11.32 8.03 -15.23
C ASP A 70 11.13 6.83 -14.27
N ILE A 71 10.19 6.98 -13.32
CA ILE A 71 9.85 5.92 -12.36
C ILE A 71 9.20 4.69 -13.02
N SER A 72 8.71 4.79 -14.26
CA SER A 72 8.08 3.67 -14.97
C SER A 72 9.08 2.58 -15.36
N ARG A 73 10.37 2.94 -15.41
CA ARG A 73 11.48 2.02 -15.70
C ARG A 73 11.99 1.29 -14.46
N PHE A 74 11.49 1.59 -13.29
CA PHE A 74 11.94 0.94 -12.07
C PHE A 74 11.52 -0.55 -12.05
N PRO A 75 12.36 -1.45 -11.49
CA PRO A 75 11.91 -2.77 -11.12
C PRO A 75 10.65 -2.69 -10.24
N HIS A 76 9.73 -3.65 -10.41
CA HIS A 76 8.40 -3.60 -9.80
C HIS A 76 8.41 -3.30 -8.30
N MET A 77 9.35 -3.92 -7.56
CA MET A 77 9.50 -3.68 -6.12
C MET A 77 9.94 -2.25 -5.79
N GLN A 78 10.88 -1.69 -6.55
CA GLN A 78 11.35 -0.32 -6.35
C GLN A 78 10.22 0.67 -6.67
N PHE A 79 9.50 0.44 -7.77
CA PHE A 79 8.30 1.21 -8.11
C PHE A 79 7.26 1.17 -6.98
N ALA A 80 6.91 -0.03 -6.51
CA ALA A 80 5.89 -0.22 -5.47
C ALA A 80 6.28 0.46 -4.15
N ILE A 81 7.53 0.35 -3.71
CA ILE A 81 8.03 1.01 -2.50
C ILE A 81 7.98 2.53 -2.70
N THR A 82 8.58 3.07 -3.76
CA THR A 82 8.58 4.51 -4.05
C THR A 82 7.16 5.07 -4.10
N GLN A 83 6.25 4.40 -4.82
CA GLN A 83 4.88 4.84 -4.99
C GLN A 83 4.09 4.82 -3.68
N SER A 84 4.17 3.71 -2.92
CA SER A 84 3.42 3.54 -1.68
C SER A 84 3.88 4.50 -0.59
N THR A 85 5.20 4.63 -0.37
CA THR A 85 5.72 5.50 0.69
C THR A 85 5.50 6.97 0.37
N PHE A 86 5.55 7.35 -0.90
CA PHE A 86 5.28 8.73 -1.32
C PHE A 86 3.81 9.08 -1.14
N ASN A 87 2.90 8.21 -1.57
CA ASN A 87 1.46 8.42 -1.36
C ASN A 87 1.13 8.52 0.13
N TRP A 88 1.76 7.69 0.97
CA TRP A 88 1.63 7.76 2.42
C TRP A 88 2.12 9.11 2.97
N TYR A 89 3.31 9.54 2.58
CA TYR A 89 3.85 10.85 2.95
C TYR A 89 2.95 12.01 2.53
N ALA A 90 2.43 11.98 1.29
CA ALA A 90 1.52 12.98 0.78
C ALA A 90 0.22 13.05 1.59
N ALA A 91 -0.35 11.91 1.98
CA ALA A 91 -1.52 11.84 2.85
C ALA A 91 -1.24 12.38 4.25
N LEU A 92 -0.08 12.06 4.84
CA LEU A 92 0.34 12.62 6.12
C LEU A 92 0.47 14.14 6.06
N LYS A 93 1.07 14.68 5.00
CA LYS A 93 1.21 16.14 4.81
C LYS A 93 -0.14 16.84 4.68
N GLN A 94 -1.11 16.21 4.00
CA GLN A 94 -2.48 16.74 3.90
C GLN A 94 -3.22 16.73 5.23
N ASN A 95 -2.89 15.78 6.12
CA ASN A 95 -3.49 15.64 7.45
C ASN A 95 -2.68 16.33 8.57
N ASN A 96 -1.91 17.38 8.26
CA ASN A 96 -1.07 18.11 9.23
C ASN A 96 -0.11 17.20 10.03
N PHE A 97 0.45 16.18 9.39
CA PHE A 97 1.33 15.17 9.99
C PHE A 97 0.68 14.30 11.06
N SER A 98 -0.65 14.28 11.13
CA SER A 98 -1.39 13.32 11.94
C SER A 98 -1.38 11.95 11.26
N ASP A 99 -0.89 10.94 11.97
CA ASP A 99 -0.83 9.59 11.43
C ASP A 99 -2.24 9.03 11.25
N THR A 100 -2.61 8.72 10.00
CA THR A 100 -3.93 8.17 9.66
C THR A 100 -4.23 6.84 10.33
N ILE A 101 -3.22 6.07 10.76
CA ILE A 101 -3.42 4.82 11.50
C ILE A 101 -3.48 4.99 13.02
N SER A 102 -3.31 6.20 13.55
CA SER A 102 -3.40 6.46 15.00
C SER A 102 -4.67 5.88 15.62
N LYS A 103 -5.84 6.13 15.01
CA LYS A 103 -7.13 5.58 15.49
C LYS A 103 -7.17 4.04 15.52
N VAL A 104 -6.60 3.39 14.50
CA VAL A 104 -6.54 1.92 14.42
C VAL A 104 -5.56 1.38 15.46
N PHE A 105 -4.44 2.08 15.66
CA PHE A 105 -3.45 1.76 16.68
C PHE A 105 -4.07 1.84 18.09
N ASP A 106 -4.77 2.94 18.40
CA ASP A 106 -5.46 3.15 19.67
C ASP A 106 -6.48 2.02 19.92
N THR A 107 -7.32 1.72 18.93
CA THR A 107 -8.35 0.66 19.02
C THR A 107 -7.73 -0.71 19.29
N ARG A 108 -6.51 -0.96 18.80
CA ARG A 108 -5.83 -2.25 18.95
C ARG A 108 -5.06 -2.35 20.26
N PHE A 109 -4.49 -1.26 20.76
CA PHE A 109 -3.49 -1.33 21.83
C PHE A 109 -3.85 -0.55 23.10
N LYS A 110 -4.55 0.58 23.03
CA LYS A 110 -4.67 1.54 24.14
C LYS A 110 -5.13 0.92 25.46
N ASP A 111 -6.14 0.05 25.42
CA ASP A 111 -6.69 -0.61 26.61
C ASP A 111 -6.28 -2.09 26.75
N ARG A 112 -5.37 -2.58 25.89
CA ARG A 112 -4.98 -3.99 25.82
C ARG A 112 -3.55 -4.27 26.31
N ILE A 113 -2.75 -3.25 26.48
CA ILE A 113 -1.36 -3.33 26.96
C ILE A 113 -1.10 -2.22 27.98
N SER A 114 -0.01 -2.34 28.74
CA SER A 114 0.38 -1.29 29.69
C SER A 114 0.79 0.00 28.97
N ASP A 115 0.60 1.15 29.63
CA ASP A 115 0.94 2.48 29.10
C ASP A 115 2.39 2.57 28.60
N ASN A 116 3.34 1.99 29.33
CA ASN A 116 4.75 1.96 28.94
C ASN A 116 4.95 1.23 27.60
N ASN A 117 4.30 0.07 27.42
CA ASN A 117 4.39 -0.69 26.18
C ASN A 117 3.65 0.01 25.05
N TYR A 118 2.52 0.66 25.35
CA TYR A 118 1.77 1.47 24.41
C TYR A 118 2.63 2.60 23.84
N HIS A 119 3.24 3.42 24.70
CA HIS A 119 4.10 4.53 24.26
C HIS A 119 5.34 4.05 23.53
N TYR A 120 5.95 2.94 23.98
CA TYR A 120 7.07 2.33 23.28
C TYR A 120 6.69 1.91 21.86
N LEU A 121 5.61 1.15 21.69
CA LEU A 121 5.14 0.71 20.37
C LEU A 121 4.69 1.88 19.49
N ALA A 122 3.97 2.85 20.06
CA ALA A 122 3.55 4.06 19.35
C ALA A 122 4.77 4.80 18.80
N SER A 123 5.84 4.93 19.58
CA SER A 123 7.08 5.60 19.14
C SER A 123 7.80 4.88 17.99
N LYS A 124 7.53 3.59 17.76
CA LYS A 124 8.16 2.77 16.71
C LYS A 124 7.28 2.61 15.47
N ILE A 125 5.96 2.59 15.65
CA ILE A 125 5.00 2.29 14.59
C ILE A 125 4.38 3.57 14.02
N LEU A 126 4.02 4.52 14.89
CA LEU A 126 3.39 5.76 14.45
C LEU A 126 4.45 6.78 14.01
N ASN A 127 4.09 7.53 12.98
CA ASN A 127 4.89 8.64 12.50
C ASN A 127 4.58 9.88 13.36
N ASP A 128 5.64 10.52 13.87
CA ASP A 128 5.57 11.84 14.47
C ASP A 128 5.99 12.91 13.46
N SER A 129 5.65 14.18 13.73
CA SER A 129 5.92 15.29 12.82
C SER A 129 7.40 15.46 12.46
N VAL A 130 8.32 15.04 13.35
CA VAL A 130 9.77 15.13 13.13
C VAL A 130 10.23 14.03 12.17
N LYS A 131 9.81 12.78 12.38
CA LYS A 131 10.13 11.65 11.49
C LYS A 131 9.56 11.84 10.11
N VAL A 132 8.36 12.41 9.99
CA VAL A 132 7.80 12.67 8.66
C VAL A 132 8.69 13.64 7.87
N GLN A 133 9.28 14.65 8.51
CA GLN A 133 10.16 15.60 7.83
C GLN A 133 11.46 14.98 7.27
N THR A 134 11.90 13.83 7.75
CA THR A 134 13.10 13.15 7.22
C THR A 134 12.83 12.32 5.98
N TYR A 135 11.56 12.18 5.58
CA TYR A 135 11.15 11.38 4.43
C TYR A 135 11.83 11.78 3.10
N PRO A 136 11.94 13.08 2.71
CA PRO A 136 12.61 13.45 1.48
C PRO A 136 14.07 12.97 1.42
N THR A 137 14.80 13.10 2.54
CA THR A 137 16.17 12.61 2.69
C THR A 137 16.24 11.09 2.55
N TRP A 138 15.35 10.37 3.24
CA TRP A 138 15.26 8.92 3.12
C TRP A 138 14.98 8.47 1.69
N LEU A 139 14.05 9.12 0.99
CA LEU A 139 13.69 8.79 -0.39
C LEU A 139 14.87 9.01 -1.34
N MET A 140 15.60 10.11 -1.16
CA MET A 140 16.81 10.40 -1.93
C MET A 140 17.87 9.30 -1.77
N HIS A 141 18.12 8.86 -0.53
CA HIS A 141 19.01 7.73 -0.25
C HIS A 141 18.48 6.40 -0.80
N TYR A 142 17.18 6.14 -0.70
CA TYR A 142 16.54 4.92 -1.21
C TYR A 142 16.69 4.79 -2.73
N LEU A 143 16.59 5.91 -3.45
CA LEU A 143 16.79 5.97 -4.89
C LEU A 143 18.28 5.84 -5.29
N GLN A 144 19.19 5.63 -4.32
CA GLN A 144 20.63 5.46 -4.51
C GLN A 144 21.23 6.58 -5.36
N ASN A 145 20.79 7.81 -5.13
CA ASN A 145 21.22 8.95 -5.92
C ASN A 145 22.02 9.93 -5.06
N ASP A 146 23.17 10.38 -5.56
CA ASP A 146 23.99 11.44 -4.96
C ASP A 146 23.39 12.85 -5.19
N ALA A 147 22.06 12.91 -5.37
CA ALA A 147 21.36 14.16 -5.55
C ALA A 147 21.52 15.03 -4.30
N ILE A 148 21.59 16.34 -4.54
CA ILE A 148 21.61 17.34 -3.47
C ILE A 148 20.18 17.85 -3.23
N ASN A 149 19.35 17.82 -4.29
CA ASN A 149 17.99 18.31 -4.27
C ASN A 149 17.01 17.26 -4.82
N ILE A 150 15.87 17.09 -4.16
CA ILE A 150 14.75 16.26 -4.58
C ILE A 150 13.43 17.03 -4.49
N GLU A 151 12.63 16.92 -5.54
CA GLU A 151 11.28 17.46 -5.59
C GLU A 151 10.27 16.34 -5.84
N GLY A 152 9.18 16.38 -5.07
CA GLY A 152 8.09 15.42 -5.18
C GLY A 152 6.80 16.12 -5.54
N ASN A 153 6.19 15.74 -6.65
CA ASN A 153 4.92 16.30 -7.13
C ASN A 153 3.90 15.18 -7.36
N ILE A 154 2.63 15.49 -7.16
CA ILE A 154 1.50 14.71 -7.68
C ILE A 154 0.96 15.46 -8.89
N ILE A 155 0.95 14.80 -10.04
CA ILE A 155 0.42 15.34 -11.28
C ILE A 155 -0.89 14.63 -11.58
N ALA A 156 -1.97 15.39 -11.69
CA ALA A 156 -3.22 14.90 -12.24
C ALA A 156 -3.10 14.86 -13.77
N VAL A 157 -3.25 13.68 -14.36
CA VAL A 157 -3.23 13.47 -15.81
C VAL A 157 -4.58 12.98 -16.31
N ALA A 158 -4.96 13.35 -17.52
CA ALA A 158 -6.14 12.84 -18.22
C ALA A 158 -5.80 12.47 -19.65
N TYR A 159 -6.55 11.53 -20.20
CA TYR A 159 -6.45 11.24 -21.63
C TYR A 159 -7.09 12.37 -22.43
N ASN A 160 -6.33 12.94 -23.36
CA ASN A 160 -6.85 13.92 -24.31
C ASN A 160 -7.63 13.24 -25.45
N LYS A 161 -8.20 14.03 -26.36
CA LYS A 161 -9.03 13.52 -27.47
C LYS A 161 -8.24 12.62 -28.44
N SER A 162 -6.91 12.73 -28.47
CA SER A 162 -6.00 11.87 -29.24
C SER A 162 -5.57 10.60 -28.51
N GLY A 163 -5.97 10.41 -27.24
CA GLY A 163 -5.62 9.25 -26.43
C GLY A 163 -4.24 9.32 -25.77
N GLU A 164 -3.62 10.51 -25.75
CA GLU A 164 -2.36 10.77 -25.03
C GLU A 164 -2.64 11.33 -23.63
N LEU A 165 -1.71 11.15 -22.71
CA LEU A 165 -1.83 11.66 -21.33
C LEU A 165 -1.37 13.13 -21.28
N ASP A 166 -2.31 14.03 -20.99
CA ASP A 166 -2.03 15.44 -20.74
C ASP A 166 -2.07 15.77 -19.25
N SER A 167 -1.09 16.54 -18.78
CA SER A 167 -1.05 17.05 -17.41
C SER A 167 -2.08 18.16 -17.21
N LEU A 168 -3.01 17.96 -16.28
CA LEU A 168 -4.04 18.94 -15.93
C LEU A 168 -3.58 19.90 -14.83
N ASN A 169 -2.96 19.35 -13.79
CA ASN A 169 -2.53 20.11 -12.61
C ASN A 169 -1.35 19.41 -11.94
N SER A 170 -0.44 20.19 -11.36
CA SER A 170 0.70 19.69 -10.59
C SER A 170 0.66 20.27 -9.18
N LYS A 171 0.58 19.39 -8.19
CA LYS A 171 0.65 19.76 -6.78
C LYS A 171 2.01 19.35 -6.21
N GLN A 172 2.77 20.34 -5.78
CA GLN A 172 4.05 20.09 -5.11
C GLN A 172 3.82 19.56 -3.69
N ILE A 173 4.36 18.38 -3.42
CA ILE A 173 4.29 17.72 -2.11
C ILE A 173 5.52 18.09 -1.28
N PHE A 174 6.71 18.17 -1.87
CA PHE A 174 7.89 18.70 -1.19
C PHE A 174 8.94 19.20 -2.19
N SER A 175 9.82 20.06 -1.70
CA SER A 175 11.15 20.30 -2.27
C SER A 175 12.12 20.29 -1.10
N TYR A 176 13.21 19.56 -1.25
CA TYR A 176 14.22 19.36 -0.23
C TYR A 176 15.59 19.39 -0.86
N GLY A 177 16.52 20.14 -0.27
CA GLY A 177 17.89 20.25 -0.73
C GLY A 177 18.53 21.60 -0.40
N SER A 178 19.83 21.72 -0.65
CA SER A 178 20.57 22.95 -0.41
C SER A 178 20.60 23.78 -1.69
N ASN A 179 20.04 25.00 -1.64
CA ASN A 179 20.34 26.01 -2.64
C ASN A 179 21.83 26.35 -2.50
N LYS A 180 22.67 25.82 -3.39
CA LYS A 180 23.97 26.43 -3.66
C LYS A 180 23.78 27.60 -4.59
#